data_AF-A0A1H5VW90-F1
#
_entry.id   AF-A0A1H5VW90-F1
#
_cell.length_a   1.000
_cell.length_b   1.000
_cell.length_c   1.000
_cell.angle_alpha   90.00
_cell.angle_beta   90.00
_cell.angle_gamma   90.00
#
_symmetry.space_group_name_H-M   'P 1'
#
loop_
_entity.id
_entity.type
_entity.pdbx_description
1 polymer ?
#
loop_
_entity_poly.entity_id
_entity_poly.type
_entity_poly.pdbx_seq_one_letter_code
_entity_poly.pdbx_strand_id
1 'polypeptide(L)'
;MKRLSLILGIFTALLFSTARVNSAYAQTESSSTKKEIKEEQKVQKAKVKLEKSRLKLSKTKDKYNSKLSKFEKNNSAGRLSPNDISKSTKALEKQRKAIEKLQKQISGLEAFLKESGEMI
;
A
#
# COMPACT_ATOMS: atom_id res chain seq x y z
N MET A 1 17.91 -61.01 -2.46
CA MET A 1 17.65 -59.58 -2.14
C MET A 1 16.20 -59.45 -1.68
N LYS A 2 15.80 -59.96 -0.51
CA LYS A 2 15.81 -59.33 0.82
C LYS A 2 15.55 -57.80 0.84
N ARG A 3 14.29 -57.49 1.19
CA ARG A 3 13.78 -56.32 1.94
C ARG A 3 13.62 -54.99 1.18
N LEU A 4 12.44 -54.79 0.58
CA LEU A 4 11.74 -53.50 0.66
C LEU A 4 10.29 -53.76 1.08
N SER A 5 10.11 -53.65 2.38
CA SER A 5 8.85 -53.81 3.11
C SER A 5 8.09 -52.49 3.08
N LEU A 6 6.79 -52.56 2.79
CA LEU A 6 5.76 -52.20 3.77
C LEU A 6 5.71 -50.75 4.29
N ILE A 7 5.79 -49.73 3.43
CA ILE A 7 5.56 -48.31 3.84
C ILE A 7 4.42 -47.61 3.08
N LEU A 8 3.82 -48.23 2.05
CA LEU A 8 2.84 -47.54 1.21
C LEU A 8 1.37 -47.71 1.63
N GLY A 9 1.08 -48.46 2.70
CA GLY A 9 -0.29 -48.86 3.07
C GLY A 9 -0.92 -48.19 4.29
N ILE A 10 -0.25 -47.25 4.95
CA ILE A 10 -0.74 -46.66 6.23
C ILE A 10 -1.23 -45.21 6.05
N PHE A 11 -0.87 -44.52 4.97
CA PHE A 11 -1.21 -43.09 4.80
C PHE A 11 -2.65 -42.83 4.35
N THR A 12 -3.38 -43.82 3.82
CA THR A 12 -4.75 -43.63 3.31
C THR A 12 -5.85 -43.90 4.35
N ALA A 13 -5.54 -44.57 5.47
CA ALA A 13 -6.53 -44.88 6.51
C ALA A 13 -6.74 -43.73 7.52
N LEU A 14 -5.86 -42.73 7.55
CA LEU A 14 -5.90 -41.62 8.51
C LEU A 14 -6.74 -40.42 8.04
N LEU A 15 -7.23 -40.41 6.79
CA LEU A 15 -8.00 -39.29 6.24
C LEU A 15 -9.53 -39.43 6.39
N PHE A 16 -10.05 -40.55 6.89
CA PHE A 16 -11.50 -40.80 6.92
C PHE A 16 -12.14 -40.98 8.30
N SER A 17 -11.42 -40.77 9.42
CA SER A 17 -11.94 -41.11 10.75
C SER A 17 -12.24 -39.94 11.72
N THR A 18 -12.33 -38.69 11.26
CA THR A 18 -12.69 -37.56 12.16
C THR A 18 -13.93 -36.77 11.76
N ALA A 19 -14.76 -37.28 10.86
CA ALA A 19 -16.08 -36.71 10.63
C ALA A 19 -17.10 -37.45 11.50
N ARG A 20 -17.26 -37.06 12.77
CA ARG A 20 -18.52 -37.07 13.58
C ARG A 20 -18.22 -36.92 15.08
N VAL A 21 -17.82 -35.73 15.56
CA VAL A 21 -18.11 -35.28 16.94
C VAL A 21 -18.21 -33.74 16.99
N ASN A 22 -19.35 -33.25 17.47
CA ASN A 22 -19.64 -31.91 18.01
C ASN A 22 -19.72 -30.68 17.07
N SER A 23 -20.91 -30.48 16.51
CA SER A 23 -21.42 -29.25 15.89
C SER A 23 -21.80 -28.14 16.88
N ALA A 24 -21.03 -27.91 17.94
CA ALA A 24 -21.31 -26.85 18.93
C ALA A 24 -20.11 -25.92 19.24
N TYR A 25 -18.89 -26.26 18.79
CA TYR A 25 -17.69 -25.43 18.98
C TYR A 25 -17.24 -24.64 17.74
N ALA A 26 -17.79 -24.95 16.55
CA ALA A 26 -17.33 -24.38 15.29
C ALA A 26 -17.82 -22.93 14.99
N GLN A 27 -18.71 -22.38 15.82
CA GLN A 27 -19.31 -21.08 15.52
C GLN A 27 -18.54 -19.88 16.11
N THR A 28 -17.67 -20.10 17.10
CA THR A 28 -16.89 -19.04 17.74
C THR A 28 -15.53 -18.81 17.06
N GLU A 29 -14.83 -19.85 16.62
CA GLU A 29 -13.49 -19.72 15.99
C GLU A 29 -13.53 -19.20 14.54
N SER A 30 -14.60 -19.45 13.79
CA SER A 30 -14.69 -18.98 12.38
C SER A 30 -14.80 -17.46 12.22
N SER A 31 -15.13 -16.75 13.30
CA SER A 31 -15.32 -15.29 13.29
C SER A 31 -14.04 -14.51 13.58
N SER A 32 -13.14 -15.07 14.41
CA SER A 32 -11.83 -14.47 14.75
C SER A 32 -10.88 -14.55 13.56
N THR A 33 -10.78 -15.71 12.90
CA THR A 33 -9.90 -15.90 11.74
C THR A 33 -10.28 -14.97 10.56
N LYS A 34 -11.58 -14.72 10.35
CA LYS A 34 -12.04 -13.78 9.30
C LYS A 34 -11.73 -12.32 9.62
N LYS A 35 -11.65 -11.93 10.89
CA LYS A 35 -11.29 -10.56 11.31
C LYS A 35 -9.79 -10.34 11.15
N GLU A 36 -8.97 -11.28 11.61
CA GLU A 36 -7.51 -11.25 11.45
C GLU A 36 -7.09 -11.18 9.97
N ILE A 37 -7.64 -12.05 9.11
CA ILE A 37 -7.35 -12.00 7.66
C ILE A 37 -7.72 -10.65 7.04
N LYS A 38 -8.83 -10.03 7.48
CA LYS A 38 -9.25 -8.71 6.98
C LYS A 38 -8.32 -7.61 7.46
N GLU A 39 -7.80 -7.70 8.67
CA GLU A 39 -6.84 -6.73 9.22
C GLU A 39 -5.49 -6.83 8.53
N GLU A 40 -4.96 -8.05 8.35
CA GLU A 40 -3.74 -8.28 7.57
C GLU A 40 -3.88 -7.75 6.14
N GLN A 41 -5.02 -7.98 5.49
CA GLN A 41 -5.29 -7.43 4.15
C GLN A 41 -5.33 -5.90 4.14
N LYS A 42 -5.86 -5.26 5.18
CA LYS A 42 -5.86 -3.79 5.29
C LYS A 42 -4.44 -3.26 5.45
N VAL A 43 -3.63 -3.91 6.30
CA VAL A 43 -2.22 -3.59 6.49
C VAL A 43 -1.44 -3.73 5.18
N GLN A 44 -1.57 -4.86 4.48
CA GLN A 44 -0.89 -5.08 3.19
C GLN A 44 -1.30 -4.03 2.15
N LYS A 45 -2.61 -3.73 2.05
CA LYS A 45 -3.11 -2.67 1.16
C LYS A 45 -2.55 -1.30 1.54
N ALA A 46 -2.41 -1.00 2.83
CA ALA A 46 -1.83 0.24 3.31
C ALA A 46 -0.34 0.34 2.95
N LYS A 47 0.44 -0.73 3.10
CA LYS A 47 1.86 -0.80 2.68
C LYS A 47 2.02 -0.53 1.18
N VAL A 48 1.27 -1.24 0.33
CA VAL A 48 1.30 -1.03 -1.13
C VAL A 48 0.87 0.40 -1.49
N LYS A 49 -0.14 0.95 -0.81
CA LYS A 49 -0.60 2.32 -1.03
C LYS A 49 0.44 3.35 -0.58
N LEU A 50 1.17 3.08 0.51
CA LEU A 50 2.23 3.94 1.01
C LEU A 50 3.36 4.04 -0.02
N GLU A 51 3.85 2.92 -0.53
CA GLU A 51 4.90 2.89 -1.56
C GLU A 51 4.46 3.62 -2.84
N LYS A 52 3.26 3.32 -3.34
CA LYS A 52 2.69 4.02 -4.51
C LYS A 52 2.57 5.52 -4.28
N SER A 53 2.19 5.93 -3.06
CA SER A 53 2.07 7.35 -2.70
C SER A 53 3.43 8.03 -2.62
N ARG A 54 4.46 7.37 -2.05
CA ARG A 54 5.85 7.86 -2.02
C ARG A 54 6.42 8.01 -3.42
N LEU A 55 6.24 7.03 -4.30
CA LEU A 55 6.66 7.11 -5.70
C LEU A 55 5.96 8.26 -6.44
N LYS A 56 4.64 8.41 -6.22
CA LYS A 56 3.86 9.50 -6.82
C LYS A 56 4.30 10.86 -6.28
N LEU A 57 4.62 10.97 -4.99
CA LEU A 57 5.15 12.19 -4.38
C LEU A 57 6.46 12.59 -5.04
N SER A 58 7.42 11.65 -5.16
CA SER A 58 8.71 11.87 -5.82
C SER A 58 8.52 12.40 -7.25
N LYS A 59 7.77 11.67 -8.10
CA LYS A 59 7.50 12.11 -9.48
C LYS A 59 6.79 13.47 -9.57
N THR A 60 5.95 13.79 -8.59
CA THR A 60 5.24 15.09 -8.57
C THR A 60 6.18 16.22 -8.16
N LYS A 61 7.07 16.00 -7.18
CA LYS A 61 8.12 16.94 -6.79
C LYS A 61 9.07 17.21 -7.96
N ASP A 62 9.52 16.18 -8.67
CA ASP A 62 10.41 16.35 -9.84
C ASP A 62 9.75 17.20 -10.93
N LYS A 63 8.48 16.94 -11.23
CA LYS A 63 7.70 17.72 -12.19
C LYS A 63 7.50 19.17 -11.74
N TYR A 64 7.27 19.39 -10.44
CA TYR A 64 7.13 20.72 -9.87
C TYR A 64 8.45 21.49 -10.00
N ASN A 65 9.57 20.90 -9.55
CA ASN A 65 10.89 21.51 -9.61
C ASN A 65 11.31 21.83 -11.05
N SER A 66 11.07 20.92 -12.00
CA SER A 66 11.36 21.15 -13.41
C SER A 66 10.56 22.32 -13.99
N LYS A 67 9.27 22.44 -13.63
CA LYS A 67 8.43 23.56 -14.07
C LYS A 67 8.83 24.87 -13.39
N LEU A 68 9.14 24.84 -12.09
CA LEU A 68 9.58 25.98 -11.34
C LEU A 68 10.88 26.55 -11.94
N SER A 69 11.87 25.69 -12.18
CA SER A 69 13.13 26.09 -12.81
C SER A 69 12.92 26.72 -14.20
N LYS A 70 12.06 26.13 -15.05
CA LYS A 70 11.72 26.71 -16.36
C LYS A 70 11.01 28.05 -16.24
N PHE A 71 10.08 28.15 -15.30
CA PHE A 71 9.34 29.38 -15.03
C PHE A 71 10.30 30.49 -14.58
N GLU A 72 11.14 30.24 -13.59
CA GLU A 72 12.12 31.19 -13.05
C GLU A 72 13.12 31.63 -14.12
N LYS A 73 13.65 30.69 -14.92
CA LYS A 73 14.55 30.99 -16.04
C LYS A 73 13.88 31.89 -17.09
N ASN A 74 12.64 31.61 -17.46
CA ASN A 74 11.96 32.41 -18.48
C ASN A 74 11.49 33.76 -17.93
N ASN A 75 11.08 33.81 -16.66
CA ASN A 75 10.64 35.04 -16.00
C ASN A 75 11.78 36.01 -15.80
N SER A 76 12.93 35.53 -15.30
CA SER A 76 14.15 36.34 -15.12
C SER A 76 14.71 36.86 -16.45
N ALA A 77 14.54 36.10 -17.54
CA ALA A 77 14.90 36.54 -18.88
C ALA A 77 13.87 37.50 -19.53
N GLY A 78 12.79 37.88 -18.82
CA GLY A 78 11.73 38.75 -19.35
C GLY A 78 10.91 38.12 -20.49
N ARG A 79 10.96 36.79 -20.66
CA ARG A 79 10.35 36.07 -21.80
C ARG A 79 8.90 35.67 -21.57
N LEU A 80 8.33 35.99 -20.41
CA LEU A 80 6.95 35.65 -20.06
C LEU A 80 6.07 36.89 -20.12
N SER A 81 4.92 36.78 -20.78
CA SER A 81 3.88 37.79 -20.67
C SER A 81 3.20 37.73 -19.29
N PRO A 82 2.53 38.81 -18.83
CA PRO A 82 1.75 38.78 -17.59
C PRO A 82 0.73 37.64 -17.52
N ASN A 83 0.14 37.28 -18.65
CA ASN A 83 -0.80 36.16 -18.75
C ASN A 83 -0.10 34.81 -18.55
N ASP A 84 1.08 34.63 -19.15
CA ASP A 84 1.86 33.40 -19.00
C ASP A 84 2.40 33.23 -17.59
N ILE A 85 2.76 34.34 -16.93
CA ILE A 85 3.11 34.35 -15.51
C ILE A 85 1.92 33.84 -14.70
N SER A 86 0.74 34.44 -14.86
CA SER A 86 -0.48 34.04 -14.14
C SER A 86 -0.83 32.55 -14.34
N LYS A 87 -0.77 32.06 -15.58
CA LYS A 87 -1.02 30.64 -15.90
C LYS A 87 0.01 29.71 -15.26
N SER A 88 1.29 30.06 -15.34
CA SER A 88 2.39 29.26 -14.78
C SER A 88 2.32 29.20 -13.26
N THR A 89 2.08 30.33 -12.60
CA THR A 89 1.88 30.41 -11.15
C THR A 89 0.70 29.55 -10.71
N LYS A 90 -0.45 29.63 -11.40
CA LYS A 90 -1.61 28.77 -11.10
C LYS A 90 -1.30 27.28 -11.28
N ALA A 91 -0.53 26.93 -12.30
CA ALA A 91 -0.14 25.54 -12.55
C ALA A 91 0.82 25.00 -11.47
N LEU A 92 1.79 25.81 -11.04
CA LEU A 92 2.70 25.51 -9.94
C LEU A 92 1.92 25.36 -8.62
N GLU A 93 0.98 26.25 -8.34
CA GLU A 93 0.15 26.20 -7.13
C GLU A 93 -0.70 24.92 -7.06
N LYS A 94 -1.30 24.51 -8.18
CA LYS A 94 -2.04 23.24 -8.27
C LYS A 94 -1.14 22.04 -7.96
N GLN A 95 0.10 22.06 -8.44
CA GLN A 95 1.05 20.99 -8.16
C GLN A 95 1.54 21.01 -6.72
N ARG A 96 1.77 22.19 -6.13
CA ARG A 96 2.09 22.33 -4.69
C ARG A 96 1.01 21.71 -3.82
N LYS A 97 -0.27 22.04 -4.08
CA LYS A 97 -1.41 21.43 -3.37
C LYS A 97 -1.48 19.91 -3.55
N ALA A 98 -1.13 19.40 -4.73
CA ALA A 98 -1.07 17.95 -4.96
C ALA A 98 0.05 17.28 -4.14
N ILE A 99 1.22 17.93 -4.02
CA ILE A 99 2.33 17.49 -3.16
C ILE A 99 1.89 17.44 -1.70
N GLU A 100 1.28 18.51 -1.19
CA GLU A 100 0.77 18.57 0.19
C GLU A 100 -0.25 17.47 0.48
N LYS A 101 -1.19 17.23 -0.44
CA LYS A 101 -2.19 16.17 -0.29
C LYS A 101 -1.54 14.78 -0.25
N LEU A 102 -0.52 14.54 -1.08
CA LEU A 102 0.23 13.28 -1.07
C LEU A 102 1.03 13.11 0.23
N GLN A 103 1.63 14.17 0.74
CA GLN A 103 2.33 14.14 2.03
C GLN A 103 1.37 13.79 3.17
N LYS A 104 0.20 14.45 3.24
CA LYS A 104 -0.84 14.12 4.23
C LYS A 104 -1.31 12.67 4.12
N GLN A 105 -1.50 12.17 2.90
CA GLN A 105 -1.87 10.78 2.67
C GLN A 105 -0.79 9.80 3.14
N ILE A 106 0.49 10.10 2.88
CA ILE A 106 1.62 9.31 3.34
C ILE A 106 1.65 9.28 4.87
N SER A 107 1.59 10.44 5.53
CA SER A 107 1.59 10.53 6.98
C SER A 107 0.42 9.77 7.62
N GLY A 108 -0.77 9.82 7.02
CA GLY A 108 -1.93 9.05 7.50
C GLY A 108 -1.75 7.53 7.35
N LEU A 109 -1.11 7.08 6.27
CA LEU A 109 -0.79 5.66 6.07
C LEU A 109 0.33 5.17 6.99
N GLU A 110 1.35 6.00 7.22
CA GLU A 110 2.41 5.73 8.18
C GLU A 110 1.84 5.62 9.60
N ALA A 111 1.00 6.57 10.02
CA ALA A 111 0.33 6.51 11.33
C ALA A 111 -0.51 5.24 11.50
N PHE A 112 -1.31 4.87 10.49
CA PHE A 112 -2.10 3.64 10.50
C PHE A 112 -1.22 2.38 10.63
N LEU A 113 -0.11 2.31 9.88
CA LEU A 113 0.80 1.17 9.95
C LEU A 113 1.55 1.10 11.29
N LYS A 114 1.88 2.25 11.88
CA LYS A 114 2.48 2.32 13.23
C LYS A 114 1.52 1.80 14.29
N GLU A 115 0.26 2.21 14.23
CA GLU A 115 -0.79 1.75 15.14
C GLU A 115 -1.06 0.24 14.98
N SER A 116 -0.93 -0.27 13.75
CA SER A 116 -1.07 -1.70 13.46
C SER A 116 0.14 -2.56 13.88
N GLY A 117 1.20 -1.98 14.45
CA GLY A 117 2.43 -2.70 14.82
C GLY A 117 3.35 -3.05 13.63
N GLU A 118 3.12 -2.43 12.48
CA GLU A 118 3.70 -2.82 11.18
C GLU A 118 4.68 -1.78 10.62
N MET A 119 4.99 -0.72 11.37
CA MET A 119 6.14 0.16 11.09
C MET A 119 7.31 -0.15 12.03
N ILE A 120 8.46 -0.46 11.42
CA ILE A 120 9.82 -0.40 11.99
C ILE A 120 10.39 0.99 11.73
#